data_AF-A0A257TGR4-F1
#
_entry.id   AF-A0A257TGR4-F1
#
_cell.length_a   1.000
_cell.length_b   1.000
_cell.length_c   1.000
_cell.angle_alpha   90.00
_cell.angle_beta   90.00
_cell.angle_gamma   90.00
#
_symmetry.space_group_name_H-M   'P 1'
#
loop_
_entity.id
_entity.type
_entity.pdbx_description
1 polymer ?
#
loop_
_entity_poly.entity_id
_entity_poly.type
_entity_poly.pdbx_seq_one_letter_code
_entity_poly.pdbx_strand_id
1 'polypeptide(L)'
;MTVEQIQYISRYTQNVYLVYDADTAGQDASLRGADILLEQGMNVYIVELPQGEDPDTFVLSKGSEEFMTLIGGAANIVEFKASLLARRSGSSSAPGAIIQSIVESLAKVGDAIKVNLYVKDLADKFGLREESIYQELKKRKSSQSRYGSDSSSGPSPKLPSLRLAIADRDLISLLM
;
A
#
# COMPACT_ATOMS: atom_id res chain seq x y z
N MET A 1 6.55 8.30 0.51
CA MET A 1 6.71 7.64 -0.81
C MET A 1 5.54 8.05 -1.70
N THR A 2 5.83 8.51 -2.92
CA THR A 2 4.81 8.98 -3.88
C THR A 2 4.69 8.00 -5.06
N VAL A 3 3.57 8.07 -5.80
CA VAL A 3 3.37 7.26 -7.01
C VAL A 3 4.47 7.51 -8.04
N GLU A 4 4.89 8.76 -8.20
CA GLU A 4 5.96 9.12 -9.13
C GLU A 4 7.29 8.43 -8.77
N GLN A 5 7.67 8.40 -7.49
CA GLN A 5 8.87 7.70 -7.02
C GLN A 5 8.80 6.20 -7.35
N ILE A 6 7.63 5.58 -7.17
CA ILE A 6 7.43 4.16 -7.46
C ILE A 6 7.55 3.89 -8.95
N GLN A 7 7.03 4.78 -9.81
CA GLN A 7 7.18 4.66 -11.25
C GLN A 7 8.63 4.77 -11.73
N TYR A 8 9.48 5.49 -11.00
CA TYR A 8 10.92 5.48 -11.27
C TYR A 8 11.56 4.15 -10.83
N ILE A 9 11.23 3.65 -9.63
CA ILE A 9 11.76 2.39 -9.11
C ILE A 9 11.37 1.20 -10.01
N SER A 10 10.12 1.19 -10.50
CA SER A 10 9.57 0.09 -11.31
C SER A 10 10.31 -0.15 -12.64
N ARG A 11 11.06 0.85 -13.12
CA ARG A 11 11.94 0.75 -14.29
C ARG A 11 13.18 -0.10 -14.03
N TYR A 12 13.58 -0.25 -12.78
CA TYR A 12 14.79 -0.98 -12.38
C TYR A 12 14.48 -2.33 -11.74
N THR A 13 13.40 -2.42 -10.97
CA THR A 13 13.01 -3.64 -10.26
C THR A 13 11.50 -3.70 -10.07
N GLN A 14 10.96 -4.92 -9.99
CA GLN A 14 9.59 -5.18 -9.56
C GLN A 14 9.51 -5.60 -8.09
N ASN A 15 10.64 -5.91 -7.46
CA ASN A 15 10.71 -6.35 -6.06
C ASN A 15 11.18 -5.20 -5.18
N VAL A 16 10.38 -4.87 -4.16
CA VAL A 16 10.66 -3.81 -3.20
C VAL A 16 10.56 -4.36 -1.78
N TYR A 17 11.63 -4.15 -1.01
CA TYR A 17 11.69 -4.45 0.41
C TYR A 17 11.53 -3.14 1.17
N LEU A 18 10.47 -3.05 1.97
CA LEU A 18 10.21 -1.93 2.87
C LEU A 18 10.82 -2.24 4.22
N VAL A 19 11.68 -1.33 4.69
CA VAL A 19 12.23 -1.36 6.03
C VAL A 19 11.95 0.01 6.65
N TYR A 20 11.27 0.01 7.79
CA TYR A 20 10.94 1.19 8.57
C TYR A 20 11.30 0.95 10.03
N ASP A 21 11.34 2.02 10.82
CA ASP A 21 11.62 1.97 12.25
C ASP A 21 10.66 1.04 12.98
N ALA A 22 11.16 0.31 14.00
CA ALA A 22 10.38 -0.66 14.77
C ALA A 22 9.46 -0.01 15.81
N ASP A 23 8.69 0.99 15.40
CA ASP A 23 7.69 1.68 16.20
C ASP A 23 6.30 1.66 15.53
N THR A 24 5.29 2.24 16.19
CA THR A 24 3.93 2.27 15.68
C THR A 24 3.82 3.11 14.39
N ALA A 25 4.58 4.18 14.28
CA ALA A 25 4.55 5.08 13.12
C ALA A 25 5.18 4.41 11.89
N GLY A 26 6.28 3.68 12.08
CA GLY A 26 6.94 2.84 11.08
C GLY A 26 6.04 1.72 10.61
N GLN A 27 5.31 1.04 11.50
CA GLN A 27 4.31 0.04 11.11
C GLN A 27 3.20 0.65 10.23
N ASP A 28 2.65 1.80 10.61
CA ASP A 28 1.62 2.48 9.80
C ASP A 28 2.18 3.03 8.48
N ALA A 29 3.45 3.42 8.45
CA ALA A 29 4.16 3.79 7.23
C ALA A 29 4.36 2.58 6.31
N SER A 30 4.75 1.42 6.83
CA SER A 30 4.85 0.15 6.10
C SER A 30 3.53 -0.21 5.44
N LEU A 31 2.42 -0.14 6.18
CA LEU A 31 1.09 -0.45 5.63
C LEU A 31 0.72 0.46 4.47
N ARG A 32 0.85 1.78 4.66
CA ARG A 32 0.53 2.76 3.61
C ARG A 32 1.44 2.61 2.39
N GLY A 33 2.74 2.45 2.61
CA GLY A 33 3.70 2.27 1.54
C GLY A 33 3.43 1.00 0.74
N ALA A 34 3.14 -0.11 1.43
CA ALA A 34 2.85 -1.38 0.80
C ALA A 34 1.58 -1.32 -0.05
N ASP A 35 0.51 -0.67 0.43
CA ASP A 35 -0.72 -0.49 -0.33
C ASP A 35 -0.47 0.28 -1.64
N ILE A 36 0.28 1.39 -1.60
CA ILE A 36 0.59 2.18 -2.80
C ILE A 36 1.47 1.38 -3.78
N LEU A 37 2.46 0.65 -3.30
CA LEU A 37 3.33 -0.18 -4.14
C LEU A 37 2.57 -1.32 -4.82
N LEU A 38 1.67 -1.98 -4.09
CA LEU A 38 0.83 -3.04 -4.65
C LEU A 38 -0.16 -2.52 -5.67
N GLU A 39 -0.75 -1.34 -5.42
CA GLU A 39 -1.60 -0.65 -6.39
C GLU A 39 -0.84 -0.36 -7.70
N GLN A 40 0.46 -0.03 -7.61
CA GLN A 40 1.34 0.14 -8.77
C GLN A 40 1.86 -1.19 -9.35
N GLY A 41 1.39 -2.32 -8.84
CA GLY A 41 1.75 -3.65 -9.34
C GLY A 41 3.14 -4.12 -8.93
N MET A 42 3.76 -3.57 -7.89
CA MET A 42 5.07 -4.02 -7.39
C MET A 42 4.91 -5.27 -6.50
N ASN A 43 5.95 -6.09 -6.42
CA ASN A 43 6.08 -7.15 -5.41
C ASN A 43 6.65 -6.52 -4.13
N VAL A 44 5.90 -6.59 -3.04
CA VAL A 44 6.24 -5.90 -1.80
C VAL A 44 6.53 -6.88 -0.68
N TYR A 45 7.67 -6.69 -0.06
CA TYR A 45 8.13 -7.42 1.11
C TYR A 45 8.38 -6.43 2.24
N ILE A 46 8.02 -6.79 3.46
CA ILE A 46 8.18 -5.95 4.65
C ILE A 46 9.16 -6.65 5.59
N VAL A 47 10.24 -5.95 5.88
CA VAL A 47 11.27 -6.39 6.83
C VAL A 47 10.90 -5.84 8.20
N GLU A 48 10.64 -6.71 9.16
CA GLU A 48 10.41 -6.32 10.55
C GLU A 48 11.77 -6.25 11.28
N LEU A 49 12.11 -5.06 11.79
CA LEU A 49 13.28 -4.87 12.66
C LEU A 49 12.92 -5.22 14.12
N PRO A 50 13.92 -5.59 14.95
CA PRO A 50 13.72 -5.75 16.39
C PRO A 50 13.20 -4.47 17.04
N GLN A 51 12.42 -4.61 18.11
CA GLN A 51 11.78 -3.47 18.77
C GLN A 51 12.80 -2.39 19.19
N GLY A 52 12.52 -1.14 18.82
CA GLY A 52 13.38 0.00 19.14
C GLY A 52 14.60 0.19 18.25
N GLU A 53 14.79 -0.67 17.23
CA GLU A 53 15.82 -0.49 16.21
C GLU A 53 15.29 0.31 15.02
N ASP A 54 16.18 1.06 14.40
CA ASP A 54 16.01 1.65 13.07
C ASP A 54 17.01 0.98 12.08
N PRO A 55 16.81 1.10 10.75
CA PRO A 55 17.66 0.41 9.77
C PRO A 55 19.15 0.78 9.91
N ASP A 56 19.45 2.03 10.22
CA ASP A 56 20.80 2.56 10.29
C ASP A 56 21.54 1.98 11.51
N THR A 57 20.92 2.10 12.70
CA THR A 57 21.43 1.61 13.98
C THR A 57 21.54 0.09 13.97
N PHE A 58 20.59 -0.61 13.36
CA PHE A 58 20.67 -2.06 13.22
C PHE A 58 21.88 -2.50 12.39
N VAL A 59 22.08 -1.89 11.21
CA VAL A 59 23.22 -2.23 10.34
C VAL A 59 24.55 -1.86 11.01
N LEU A 60 24.61 -0.72 11.71
CA LEU A 60 25.81 -0.30 12.44
C LEU A 60 26.16 -1.23 13.61
N SER A 61 25.15 -1.76 14.31
CA SER A 61 25.36 -2.58 15.51
C SER A 61 25.52 -4.08 15.22
N LYS A 62 24.79 -4.61 14.23
CA LYS A 62 24.75 -6.04 13.88
C LYS A 62 25.50 -6.39 12.60
N GLY A 63 25.74 -5.40 11.74
CA GLY A 63 26.42 -5.60 10.48
C GLY A 63 25.50 -6.02 9.33
N SER A 64 26.10 -6.09 8.14
CA SER A 64 25.37 -6.34 6.88
C SER A 64 24.86 -7.77 6.74
N GLU A 65 25.55 -8.76 7.29
CA GLU A 65 25.16 -10.18 7.19
C GLU A 65 23.84 -10.44 7.94
N GLU A 66 23.72 -9.92 9.15
CA GLU A 66 22.49 -9.99 9.94
C GLU A 66 21.33 -9.26 9.24
N PHE A 67 21.60 -8.11 8.63
CA PHE A 67 20.59 -7.35 7.88
C PHE A 67 20.11 -8.10 6.64
N MET A 68 21.01 -8.74 5.91
CA MET A 68 20.65 -9.60 4.77
C MET A 68 19.83 -10.82 5.22
N THR A 69 20.10 -11.35 6.41
CA THR A 69 19.28 -12.41 7.01
C THR A 69 17.85 -11.94 7.29
N LEU A 70 17.67 -10.72 7.81
CA LEU A 70 16.34 -10.12 7.98
C LEU A 70 15.60 -9.92 6.65
N ILE A 71 16.30 -9.48 5.61
CA ILE A 71 15.74 -9.36 4.25
C ILE A 71 15.26 -10.73 3.73
N GLY A 72 16.03 -11.80 3.99
CA GLY A 72 15.66 -13.16 3.61
C GLY A 72 14.38 -13.67 4.29
N GLY A 73 14.07 -13.15 5.49
CA GLY A 73 12.86 -13.45 6.24
C GLY A 73 11.71 -12.45 6.06
N ALA A 74 11.79 -11.56 5.06
CA ALA A 74 10.80 -10.51 4.87
C ALA A 74 9.40 -11.09 4.59
N ALA A 75 8.40 -10.54 5.28
CA ALA A 75 7.01 -10.97 5.16
C ALA A 75 6.34 -10.32 3.94
N ASN A 76 5.43 -11.04 3.28
CA ASN A 76 4.56 -10.41 2.29
C ASN A 76 3.46 -9.56 2.98
N ILE A 77 2.68 -8.80 2.21
CA ILE A 77 1.65 -7.92 2.79
C ILE A 77 0.57 -8.68 3.57
N VAL A 78 0.16 -9.86 3.09
CA VAL A 78 -0.89 -10.68 3.72
C VAL A 78 -0.39 -11.14 5.08
N GLU A 79 0.86 -11.59 5.12
CA GLU A 79 1.52 -12.04 6.34
C GLU A 79 1.66 -10.93 7.36
N PHE A 80 2.19 -9.78 6.93
CA PHE A 80 2.41 -8.61 7.77
C PHE A 80 1.10 -8.00 8.30
N LYS A 81 0.09 -7.82 7.46
CA LYS A 81 -1.22 -7.30 7.91
C LYS A 81 -1.86 -8.24 8.92
N ALA A 82 -1.78 -9.55 8.68
CA ALA A 82 -2.32 -10.54 9.61
C ALA A 82 -1.57 -10.53 10.96
N SER A 83 -0.24 -10.51 10.95
CA SER A 83 0.56 -10.48 12.19
C SER A 83 0.32 -9.17 12.96
N LEU A 84 0.32 -8.03 12.27
CA LEU A 84 0.14 -6.72 12.87
C LEU A 84 -1.24 -6.55 13.52
N LEU A 85 -2.31 -6.92 12.81
CA LEU A 85 -3.66 -6.79 13.35
C LEU A 85 -3.92 -7.78 14.49
N ALA A 86 -3.35 -8.99 14.43
CA ALA A 86 -3.39 -9.93 15.56
C ALA A 86 -2.70 -9.35 16.80
N ARG A 87 -1.54 -8.68 16.64
CA ARG A 87 -0.82 -7.99 17.73
C ARG A 87 -1.63 -6.83 18.31
N ARG A 88 -2.27 -6.01 17.45
CA ARG A 88 -3.02 -4.80 17.87
C ARG A 88 -4.36 -5.09 18.55
N SER A 89 -5.08 -6.12 18.12
CA SER A 89 -6.41 -6.45 18.64
C SER A 89 -6.39 -7.34 19.89
N GLY A 90 -5.22 -7.81 20.33
CA GLY A 90 -5.11 -8.85 21.36
C GLY A 90 -5.77 -10.18 20.91
N SER A 91 -5.86 -11.15 21.82
CA SER A 91 -6.43 -12.49 21.56
C SER A 91 -7.92 -12.51 21.12
N SER A 92 -8.53 -11.34 20.92
CA SER A 92 -9.93 -11.15 20.52
C SER A 92 -10.07 -10.52 19.13
N SER A 93 -9.05 -10.60 18.27
CA SER A 93 -9.17 -10.14 16.88
C SER A 93 -10.25 -10.93 16.15
N ALA A 94 -11.25 -10.26 15.59
CA ALA A 94 -12.18 -10.89 14.66
C ALA A 94 -11.45 -11.11 13.34
N PRO A 95 -11.17 -12.37 12.92
CA PRO A 95 -10.43 -12.65 11.68
C PRO A 95 -11.03 -11.93 10.47
N GLY A 96 -12.35 -11.72 10.48
CA GLY A 96 -13.07 -10.98 9.45
C GLY A 96 -12.55 -9.56 9.18
N ALA A 97 -12.15 -8.80 10.21
CA ALA A 97 -11.64 -7.44 10.02
C ALA A 97 -10.27 -7.44 9.31
N ILE A 98 -9.42 -8.42 9.62
CA ILE A 98 -8.12 -8.62 8.98
C ILE A 98 -8.31 -8.95 7.50
N ILE A 99 -9.17 -9.93 7.23
CA ILE A 99 -9.50 -10.37 5.87
C ILE A 99 -10.06 -9.20 5.06
N GLN A 100 -10.99 -8.43 5.64
CA GLN A 100 -11.54 -7.23 5.01
C GLN A 100 -10.45 -6.22 4.67
N SER A 101 -9.55 -5.89 5.59
CA SER A 101 -8.46 -4.94 5.29
C SER A 101 -7.55 -5.42 4.15
N ILE A 102 -7.23 -6.71 4.09
CA ILE A 102 -6.38 -7.27 3.03
C ILE A 102 -7.12 -7.26 1.69
N VAL A 103 -8.38 -7.68 1.67
CA VAL A 103 -9.23 -7.67 0.46
C VAL A 103 -9.41 -6.24 -0.08
N GLU A 104 -9.39 -5.23 0.78
CA GLU A 104 -9.44 -3.80 0.42
C GLU A 104 -8.21 -3.39 -0.40
N SER A 105 -7.01 -3.81 0.02
CA SER A 105 -5.78 -3.59 -0.73
C SER A 105 -5.78 -4.34 -2.05
N LEU A 106 -6.12 -5.63 -2.03
CA LEU A 106 -6.14 -6.49 -3.21
C LEU A 106 -7.16 -6.03 -4.26
N ALA A 107 -8.27 -5.40 -3.84
CA ALA A 107 -9.27 -4.87 -4.75
C ALA A 107 -8.71 -3.77 -5.68
N LYS A 108 -7.65 -3.07 -5.28
CA LYS A 108 -7.04 -1.99 -6.05
C LYS A 108 -5.87 -2.46 -6.92
N VAL A 109 -5.42 -3.70 -6.74
CA VAL A 109 -4.36 -4.29 -7.56
C VAL A 109 -4.92 -4.64 -8.94
N GLY A 110 -4.27 -4.11 -9.98
CA GLY A 110 -4.67 -4.35 -11.38
C GLY A 110 -4.25 -5.71 -11.93
N ASP A 111 -3.19 -6.32 -11.38
CA ASP A 111 -2.65 -7.60 -11.82
C ASP A 111 -3.46 -8.77 -11.24
N ALA A 112 -4.23 -9.45 -12.10
CA ALA A 112 -5.08 -10.58 -11.70
C ALA A 112 -4.27 -11.80 -11.21
N ILE A 113 -3.09 -12.05 -11.76
CA ILE A 113 -2.26 -13.20 -11.35
C ILE A 113 -1.75 -12.98 -9.94
N LYS A 114 -1.26 -11.76 -9.63
CA LYS A 114 -0.83 -11.42 -8.27
C LYS A 114 -1.98 -11.47 -7.28
N VAL A 115 -3.15 -10.97 -7.65
CA VAL A 115 -4.36 -11.09 -6.82
C VAL A 115 -4.65 -12.55 -6.50
N ASN A 116 -4.58 -13.45 -7.49
CA ASN A 116 -4.83 -14.89 -7.26
C ASN A 116 -3.82 -15.51 -6.29
N LEU A 117 -2.52 -15.16 -6.40
CA LEU A 117 -1.49 -15.63 -5.46
C LEU A 117 -1.79 -15.17 -4.03
N TYR A 118 -2.12 -13.90 -3.83
CA TYR A 118 -2.48 -13.39 -2.50
C TYR A 118 -3.80 -13.96 -1.97
N VAL A 119 -4.77 -14.24 -2.84
CA VAL A 119 -6.03 -14.89 -2.44
C VAL A 119 -5.76 -16.29 -1.93
N LYS A 120 -4.88 -17.05 -2.61
CA LYS A 120 -4.45 -18.37 -2.15
C LYS A 120 -3.77 -18.30 -0.79
N ASP A 121 -2.79 -17.42 -0.62
CA ASP A 121 -2.09 -17.22 0.65
C ASP A 121 -3.05 -16.85 1.79
N LEU A 122 -4.03 -16.00 1.50
CA LEU A 122 -5.06 -15.59 2.45
C LEU A 122 -6.01 -16.74 2.80
N ALA A 123 -6.41 -17.54 1.81
CA ALA A 123 -7.26 -18.71 2.00
C ALA A 123 -6.58 -19.75 2.90
N ASP A 124 -5.33 -20.08 2.60
CA ASP A 124 -4.52 -21.04 3.35
C ASP A 124 -4.30 -20.56 4.79
N LYS A 125 -3.98 -19.27 4.98
CA LYS A 125 -3.70 -18.69 6.31
C LYS A 125 -4.92 -18.64 7.22
N PHE A 126 -6.12 -18.40 6.69
CA PHE A 126 -7.34 -18.23 7.47
C PHE A 126 -8.31 -19.43 7.38
N GLY A 127 -7.96 -20.49 6.66
CA GLY A 127 -8.80 -21.67 6.48
C GLY A 127 -10.10 -21.37 5.73
N LEU A 128 -10.05 -20.45 4.76
CA LEU A 128 -11.20 -20.02 3.99
C LEU A 128 -11.22 -20.65 2.60
N ARG A 129 -12.39 -20.63 1.96
CA ARG A 129 -12.51 -20.96 0.54
C ARG A 129 -12.11 -19.75 -0.30
N GLU A 130 -11.27 -19.97 -1.31
CA GLU A 130 -10.87 -18.91 -2.24
C GLU A 130 -12.08 -18.24 -2.89
N GLU A 131 -13.13 -19.01 -3.23
CA GLU A 131 -14.36 -18.47 -3.84
C GLU A 131 -15.03 -17.42 -2.96
N SER A 132 -15.01 -17.58 -1.64
CA SER A 132 -15.57 -16.61 -0.71
C SER A 132 -14.79 -15.29 -0.74
N ILE A 133 -13.47 -15.37 -0.89
CA ILE A 133 -12.58 -14.19 -0.98
C ILE A 133 -12.80 -13.49 -2.34
N TYR A 134 -12.89 -14.24 -3.44
CA TYR A 134 -13.18 -13.69 -4.76
C TYR A 134 -14.55 -13.00 -4.83
N GLN A 135 -15.57 -13.52 -4.14
CA GLN A 135 -16.88 -12.88 -4.05
C GLN A 135 -16.80 -11.51 -3.36
N GLU A 136 -16.06 -11.41 -2.25
CA GLU A 136 -15.87 -10.15 -1.55
C GLU A 136 -15.05 -9.15 -2.39
N LEU A 137 -14.00 -9.61 -3.08
CA LEU A 137 -13.23 -8.79 -4.03
C LEU A 137 -14.13 -8.21 -5.13
N LYS A 138 -14.99 -9.04 -5.74
CA LYS A 138 -15.92 -8.61 -6.80
C LYS A 138 -16.92 -7.58 -6.28
N LYS A 139 -17.49 -7.81 -5.10
CA LYS A 139 -18.42 -6.88 -4.45
C LYS A 139 -17.78 -5.50 -4.30
N ARG A 140 -16.54 -5.44 -3.80
CA ARG A 140 -15.83 -4.17 -3.57
C ARG A 140 -15.44 -3.43 -4.85
N LYS A 141 -14.95 -4.13 -5.88
CA LYS A 141 -14.70 -3.53 -7.20
C LYS A 141 -15.99 -2.93 -7.79
N SER A 142 -17.13 -3.60 -7.60
CA SER A 142 -18.43 -3.10 -8.08
C SER A 142 -18.94 -1.89 -7.30
N SER A 143 -18.68 -1.79 -6.00
CA SER A 143 -19.06 -0.63 -5.18
C SER A 143 -18.23 0.60 -5.52
N GLN A 144 -16.93 0.44 -5.79
CA GLN A 144 -16.06 1.54 -6.24
C GLN A 144 -16.48 2.08 -7.62
N SER A 145 -16.91 1.20 -8.52
CA SER A 145 -17.41 1.62 -9.84
C SER A 145 -18.72 2.42 -9.77
N ARG A 146 -19.62 2.12 -8.82
CA ARG A 146 -20.90 2.83 -8.69
C ARG A 146 -20.74 4.24 -8.12
N TYR A 147 -19.79 4.44 -7.20
CA TYR A 147 -19.50 5.77 -6.65
C TYR A 147 -18.80 6.70 -7.66
N GLY A 148 -18.15 6.16 -8.70
CA GLY A 148 -17.55 6.95 -9.78
C GLY A 148 -18.51 7.39 -10.89
N SER A 149 -19.72 6.80 -10.97
CA SER A 149 -20.69 7.09 -12.03
C SER A 149 -21.86 7.99 -11.62
N ASP A 150 -22.11 8.20 -10.32
CA ASP A 150 -23.21 9.04 -9.83
C ASP A 150 -22.82 10.53 -9.62
N SER A 151 -21.58 10.93 -9.93
CA SER A 151 -21.14 12.33 -9.85
C SER A 151 -21.30 13.14 -11.16
N SER A 152 -21.99 12.62 -12.18
CA SER A 152 -22.21 13.33 -13.46
C SER A 152 -23.69 13.62 -13.79
N SER A 153 -24.57 13.73 -12.78
CA SER A 153 -25.95 14.21 -12.98
C SER A 153 -26.40 15.15 -11.86
N GLY A 154 -25.66 16.25 -11.69
CA GLY A 154 -26.09 17.44 -10.94
C GLY A 154 -25.89 18.70 -11.82
N PRO A 155 -26.71 19.76 -11.66
CA PRO A 155 -26.63 20.93 -12.52
C PRO A 155 -25.26 21.58 -12.42
N SER A 156 -24.64 21.83 -13.57
CA SER A 156 -23.31 22.41 -13.70
C SER A 156 -23.20 23.71 -12.88
N PRO A 157 -22.24 23.84 -11.94
CA PRO A 157 -21.97 25.12 -11.34
C PRO A 157 -21.43 26.05 -12.43
N LYS A 158 -22.15 27.15 -12.71
CA LYS A 158 -21.63 28.24 -13.55
C LYS A 158 -20.37 28.77 -12.87
N LEU A 159 -19.21 28.45 -13.44
CA LEU A 159 -17.95 29.06 -13.02
C LEU A 159 -18.09 30.58 -13.16
N PRO A 160 -17.69 31.37 -12.15
CA PRO A 160 -17.60 32.81 -12.32
C PRO A 160 -16.57 33.07 -13.43
N SER A 161 -16.94 33.90 -14.40
CA SER A 161 -16.02 34.38 -15.43
C SER A 161 -14.89 35.15 -14.73
N LEU A 162 -13.74 34.50 -14.54
CA LEU A 162 -12.51 35.18 -14.15
C LEU A 162 -12.14 36.09 -15.32
N ARG A 163 -12.42 37.38 -15.17
CA ARG A 163 -11.77 38.42 -15.96
C ARG A 163 -10.28 38.27 -15.70
N LEU A 164 -9.52 37.86 -16.72
CA LEU A 164 -8.08 38.05 -16.75
C LEU A 164 -7.82 39.56 -16.61
N ALA A 165 -7.43 39.99 -15.42
CA ALA A 165 -6.72 41.24 -15.25
C ALA A 165 -5.32 41.03 -15.81
N ILE A 166 -4.99 41.81 -16.84
CA ILE A 166 -3.69 41.89 -17.48
C ILE A 166 -2.72 42.53 -16.48
N ALA A 167 -1.81 41.72 -15.94
CA ALA A 167 -0.51 42.05 -15.34
C ALA A 167 0.01 40.68 -14.83
N ASP A 168 1.08 40.07 -15.32
CA ASP A 168 2.42 40.63 -15.45
C ASP A 168 3.16 39.94 -16.61
N ARG A 169 3.61 40.75 -17.57
CA ARG A 169 4.59 40.35 -18.58
C ARG A 169 6.04 40.56 -18.10
N ASP A 170 6.22 40.97 -16.85
CA ASP A 170 7.50 41.48 -16.34
C ASP A 170 8.24 40.51 -15.39
N LEU A 171 7.73 39.29 -15.15
CA LEU A 171 8.44 38.33 -14.30
C LEU A 171 9.45 37.44 -15.06
N ILE A 172 9.50 37.51 -16.39
CA ILE A 172 10.43 36.70 -17.22
C ILE A 172 11.73 37.46 -17.54
N SER A 173 11.85 38.75 -17.20
CA SER A 173 13.07 39.54 -17.44
C SER A 173 14.07 39.53 -16.27
N LEU A 174 13.81 38.81 -15.17
CA LEU A 174 14.70 38.80 -13.99
C LEU A 174 15.50 37.49 -13.81
N LEU A 175 15.60 36.66 -14.84
CA LEU A 175 16.37 35.40 -14.83
C LEU A 175 17.16 35.16 -16.14
N MET A 176 17.58 36.24 -16.82
CA MET A 176 18.70 36.21 -17.78
C MET A 176 19.66 37.37 -17.52
#